data_AF-A0AAW5EEI8-F1
#
_entry.id   AF-A0AAW5EEI8-F1
#
_cell.length_a   1.000
_cell.length_b   1.000
_cell.length_c   1.000
_cell.angle_alpha   90.00
_cell.angle_beta   90.00
_cell.angle_gamma   90.00
#
_symmetry.space_group_name_H-M   'P 1'
#
loop_
_entity.id
_entity.type
_entity.pdbx_description
1 polymer ?
#
loop_
_entity_poly.entity_id
_entity_poly.type
_entity_poly.pdbx_seq_one_letter_code
_entity_poly.pdbx_strand_id
1 'polypeptide(L)'
;MNAFPNYCEFYQRPLVPIGKSDIVRIPENPFTTHWLIAMEGIEDKSGNKVEHWKVFVFLSDVDGTFEYTNPHFHSDPITSIHSAIEFAKEIESQCKCDQFAVLTPNENIG
;
A
#
# COMPACT_ATOMS: atom_id res chain seq x y z
N MET A 1 27.79 8.75 -19.18
CA MET A 1 27.11 9.66 -18.23
C MET A 1 26.22 8.79 -17.37
N ASN A 2 26.40 8.87 -16.04
CA ASN A 2 25.73 7.99 -15.08
C ASN A 2 24.23 8.30 -15.09
N ALA A 3 23.45 7.44 -15.75
CA ALA A 3 22.02 7.36 -15.48
C ALA A 3 21.89 6.84 -14.05
N PHE A 4 21.37 7.66 -13.13
CA PHE A 4 20.96 7.17 -11.83
C PHE A 4 19.99 6.01 -12.11
N PRO A 5 20.30 4.77 -11.71
CA PRO A 5 19.35 3.70 -11.86
C PRO A 5 18.18 4.08 -10.94
N ASN A 6 17.02 4.41 -11.51
CA ASN A 6 15.75 4.38 -10.75
C ASN A 6 15.80 3.07 -9.96
N TYR A 7 15.93 3.18 -8.65
CA TYR A 7 15.87 2.03 -7.79
C TYR A 7 14.40 1.58 -7.90
N CYS A 8 14.15 0.28 -8.05
CA CYS A 8 12.83 -0.30 -7.84
C CYS A 8 12.47 -0.06 -6.37
N GLU A 9 12.01 1.15 -6.04
CA GLU A 9 11.95 1.64 -4.68
C GLU A 9 10.63 1.24 -4.05
N PHE A 10 10.75 0.38 -3.04
CA PHE A 10 9.70 0.17 -2.07
C PHE A 10 9.78 1.30 -1.03
N TYR A 11 8.85 2.24 -1.11
CA TYR A 11 8.77 3.36 -0.16
C TYR A 11 7.66 3.10 0.85
N GLN A 12 8.07 2.77 2.07
CA GLN A 12 7.16 2.59 3.19
C GLN A 12 6.82 3.94 3.85
N ARG A 13 5.53 4.11 4.18
CA ARG A 13 5.03 5.19 5.04
C ARG A 13 4.99 4.71 6.51
N PRO A 14 4.87 5.63 7.49
CA PRO A 14 4.77 5.23 8.90
C PRO A 14 3.65 4.21 9.12
N LEU A 15 3.90 3.22 9.98
CA LEU A 15 2.90 2.24 10.39
C LEU A 15 1.72 2.96 11.06
N VAL A 16 0.49 2.55 10.72
CA VAL A 16 -0.73 3.13 11.28
C VAL A 16 -1.45 2.08 12.10
N PRO A 17 -1.68 2.25 13.41
CA PRO A 17 -2.46 1.31 14.20
C PRO A 17 -3.85 1.09 13.60
N ILE A 18 -4.29 -0.17 13.55
CA ILE A 18 -5.61 -0.52 13.03
C ILE A 18 -6.67 -0.12 14.06
N GLY A 19 -7.66 0.65 13.63
CA GLY A 19 -8.77 1.05 14.49
C GLY A 19 -9.77 -0.08 14.74
N LYS A 20 -10.71 0.14 15.66
CA LYS A 20 -11.65 -0.91 16.11
C LYS A 20 -12.70 -1.25 15.06
N SER A 21 -13.06 -0.30 14.20
CA SER A 21 -14.03 -0.52 13.13
C SER A 21 -13.38 -1.30 11.99
N ASP A 22 -12.12 -1.02 11.71
CA ASP A 22 -11.35 -1.73 10.70
C ASP A 22 -10.99 -3.16 11.14
N ILE A 23 -10.60 -3.35 12.41
CA ILE A 23 -10.14 -4.66 12.90
C ILE A 23 -11.22 -5.76 12.87
N VAL A 24 -12.50 -5.40 12.95
CA VAL A 24 -13.61 -6.37 12.87
C VAL A 24 -13.93 -6.79 11.43
N ARG A 25 -13.31 -6.16 10.43
CA ARG A 25 -13.52 -6.41 8.99
C ARG A 25 -12.35 -7.13 8.33
N ILE A 26 -11.21 -7.19 9.00
CA ILE A 26 -10.05 -7.95 8.54
C ILE A 26 -10.13 -9.40 9.01
N PRO A 27 -9.47 -10.36 8.31
CA PRO A 27 -9.35 -11.72 8.80
C PRO A 27 -8.72 -11.77 10.20
N GLU A 28 -9.27 -12.61 11.08
CA GLU A 28 -8.74 -12.77 12.44
C GLU A 28 -7.29 -13.26 12.39
N ASN A 29 -6.38 -12.40 12.85
CA ASN A 29 -4.98 -12.71 13.02
C ASN A 29 -4.47 -11.99 14.28
N PRO A 30 -3.98 -12.73 15.30
CA PRO A 30 -3.57 -12.14 16.57
C PRO A 30 -2.33 -11.23 16.47
N PHE A 31 -1.58 -11.30 15.37
CA PHE A 31 -0.39 -10.48 15.15
C PHE A 31 -0.70 -9.19 14.37
N THR A 32 -1.87 -9.11 13.74
CA THR A 32 -2.28 -7.96 12.95
C THR A 32 -2.73 -6.82 13.84
N THR A 33 -1.92 -5.76 13.91
CA THR A 33 -2.16 -4.61 14.77
C THR A 33 -2.00 -3.28 14.04
N HIS A 34 -1.30 -3.27 12.89
CA HIS A 34 -0.97 -2.06 12.14
C HIS A 34 -1.21 -2.25 10.64
N TRP A 35 -1.59 -1.17 9.98
CA TRP A 35 -1.51 -0.99 8.54
C TRP A 35 -0.09 -0.59 8.15
N LEU A 36 0.47 -1.27 7.16
CA LEU A 36 1.70 -0.87 6.48
C LEU A 36 1.34 -0.39 5.09
N ILE A 37 1.56 0.90 4.83
CA ILE A 37 1.29 1.51 3.53
C ILE A 37 2.62 1.66 2.80
N ALA A 38 2.69 1.18 1.57
CA ALA A 38 3.89 1.23 0.76
C ALA A 38 3.61 1.59 -0.69
N MET A 39 4.64 2.08 -1.38
CA MET A 39 4.60 2.37 -2.81
C MET A 39 5.71 1.60 -3.51
N GLU A 40 5.42 1.05 -4.67
CA GLU A 40 6.40 0.33 -5.50
C GLU A 40 6.34 0.87 -6.93
N GLY A 41 7.51 1.14 -7.53
CA GLY A 41 7.62 1.42 -8.95
C GLY A 41 7.52 0.11 -9.75
N ILE A 42 6.67 0.08 -10.78
CA ILE A 42 6.49 -1.10 -11.65
C ILE A 42 7.03 -0.81 -13.06
N GLU A 43 7.70 -1.80 -13.66
CA GLU A 43 8.17 -1.72 -15.04
C GLU A 43 7.05 -2.08 -16.03
N ASP A 44 7.07 -1.48 -17.23
CA ASP A 44 6.14 -1.90 -18.29
C ASP A 44 6.57 -3.26 -18.89
N LYS A 45 5.64 -3.95 -19.57
CA LYS A 45 5.90 -5.23 -20.25
C LYS A 45 6.95 -5.13 -21.38
N SER A 46 7.29 -3.92 -21.81
CA SER A 46 8.27 -3.63 -22.86
C SER A 46 9.67 -3.40 -22.29
N GLY A 47 9.87 -3.48 -20.97
CA GLY A 47 11.13 -3.18 -20.31
C GLY A 47 11.48 -1.69 -20.31
N ASN A 48 10.55 -0.83 -20.70
CA ASN A 48 10.70 0.60 -20.57
C ASN A 48 10.36 0.98 -19.13
N LYS A 49 11.19 1.83 -18.53
CA LYS A 49 10.92 2.48 -17.25
C LYS A 49 9.79 3.49 -17.43
N VAL A 50 8.58 3.02 -17.73
CA VAL A 50 7.40 3.84 -17.60
C VAL A 50 7.20 4.01 -16.11
N GLU A 51 7.14 5.25 -15.64
CA GLU A 51 7.07 5.63 -14.22
C GLU A 51 5.70 5.32 -13.63
N HIS A 52 5.29 4.05 -13.71
CA HIS A 52 4.08 3.57 -13.07
C HIS A 52 4.40 3.17 -11.64
N TRP A 53 3.49 3.53 -10.74
CA TRP A 53 3.58 3.26 -9.32
C TRP A 53 2.33 2.54 -8.86
N LYS A 54 2.47 1.64 -7.90
CA LYS A 54 1.34 1.07 -7.18
C LYS A 54 1.46 1.40 -5.70
N VAL A 55 0.33 1.65 -5.07
CA VAL A 55 0.23 1.80 -3.62
C VAL A 55 -0.37 0.52 -3.06
N PHE A 56 0.29 -0.03 -2.05
CA PHE A 56 -0.11 -1.25 -1.36
C PHE A 56 -0.41 -0.94 0.10
N VAL A 57 -1.36 -1.68 0.66
CA VAL A 57 -1.59 -1.71 2.11
C VAL A 57 -1.54 -3.15 2.57
N PHE A 58 -0.67 -3.42 3.54
CA PHE A 58 -0.49 -4.72 4.14
C PHE A 58 -0.98 -4.72 5.59
N LEU A 59 -1.43 -5.89 6.04
CA LEU A 59 -1.60 -6.18 7.45
C LEU A 59 -0.21 -6.43 8.05
N SER A 60 0.07 -5.79 9.18
CA SER A 60 1.37 -5.88 9.86
C SER A 60 1.22 -5.89 11.37
N ASP A 61 2.29 -6.28 12.06
CA ASP A 61 2.44 -6.07 13.50
C ASP A 61 3.03 -4.67 13.82
N VAL A 62 3.26 -4.39 15.11
CA VAL A 62 3.84 -3.12 15.58
C VAL A 62 5.29 -2.91 15.14
N ASP A 63 6.01 -3.99 14.84
CA ASP A 63 7.40 -3.96 14.37
C ASP A 63 7.47 -3.82 12.85
N GLY A 64 6.32 -3.90 12.17
CA GLY A 64 6.21 -3.82 10.72
C GLY A 64 6.50 -5.15 10.02
N THR A 65 6.33 -6.29 10.68
CA THR A 65 6.37 -7.61 10.03
C THR A 65 5.11 -7.80 9.21
N PHE A 66 5.24 -8.18 7.94
CA PHE A 66 4.11 -8.36 7.02
C PHE A 66 4.37 -9.42 5.95
N GLU A 67 3.31 -9.92 5.32
CA GLU A 67 3.39 -10.83 4.17
C GLU A 67 3.33 -10.05 2.85
N TYR A 68 4.48 -9.89 2.19
CA TYR A 68 4.58 -9.14 0.93
C TYR A 68 3.71 -9.70 -0.21
N THR A 69 3.50 -11.01 -0.23
CA THR A 69 2.75 -11.69 -1.31
C THR A 69 1.24 -11.54 -1.18
N ASN A 70 0.74 -11.00 -0.07
CA ASN A 70 -0.68 -10.94 0.25
C ASN A 70 -1.08 -9.56 0.79
N PRO A 71 -1.07 -8.52 -0.07
CA PRO A 71 -1.56 -7.20 0.31
C PRO A 71 -3.05 -7.25 0.65
N HIS A 72 -3.44 -6.51 1.68
CA HIS A 72 -4.86 -6.26 1.97
C HIS A 72 -5.51 -5.41 0.88
N PHE A 73 -4.75 -4.49 0.30
CA PHE A 73 -5.17 -3.64 -0.80
C PHE A 73 -4.00 -3.33 -1.72
N HIS A 74 -4.28 -3.16 -3.01
CA HIS A 74 -3.37 -2.53 -3.95
C HIS A 74 -4.14 -1.61 -4.91
N SER A 75 -3.51 -0.51 -5.31
CA SER A 75 -4.08 0.39 -6.32
C SER A 75 -3.93 -0.18 -7.73
N ASP A 76 -4.68 0.41 -8.67
CA ASP A 76 -4.31 0.39 -10.08
C ASP A 76 -2.98 1.12 -10.31
N PRO A 77 -2.28 0.87 -11.44
CA PRO A 77 -1.08 1.63 -11.80
C PRO A 77 -1.32 3.14 -11.90
N ILE A 78 -0.51 3.92 -11.19
CA ILE A 78 -0.53 5.38 -11.14
C ILE A 78 0.64 5.92 -11.96
N THR A 79 0.40 6.87 -12.86
CA THR A 79 1.37 7.34 -13.87
C THR A 79 2.47 8.27 -13.35
N SER A 80 2.43 8.67 -12.08
CA SER A 80 3.40 9.60 -11.49
C SER A 80 3.63 9.29 -10.03
N ILE A 81 4.90 9.37 -9.61
CA ILE A 81 5.29 9.23 -8.19
C ILE A 81 4.59 10.28 -7.32
N HIS A 82 4.36 11.49 -7.83
CA HIS A 82 3.68 12.53 -7.05
C HIS A 82 2.24 12.14 -6.74
N SER A 83 1.51 11.67 -7.76
CA SER A 83 0.14 11.18 -7.60
C SER A 83 0.08 9.95 -6.68
N ALA A 84 1.08 9.06 -6.76
CA ALA A 84 1.18 7.91 -5.86
C ALA A 84 1.41 8.33 -4.40
N ILE A 85 2.26 9.35 -4.16
CA ILE A 85 2.49 9.92 -2.83
C ILE A 85 1.21 10.52 -2.25
N GLU A 86 0.49 11.31 -3.04
CA GLU A 86 -0.78 11.91 -2.59
C GLU A 86 -1.83 10.83 -2.32
N PHE A 87 -1.92 9.81 -3.16
CA PHE A 87 -2.84 8.68 -2.93
C PHE A 87 -2.48 7.89 -1.66
N ALA A 88 -1.19 7.64 -1.42
CA ALA A 88 -0.75 6.96 -0.21
C ALA A 88 -1.00 7.79 1.06
N LYS A 89 -0.94 9.13 0.98
CA LYS A 89 -1.33 10.03 2.08
C LYS A 89 -2.83 9.98 2.35
N GLU A 90 -3.64 9.92 1.31
CA GLU A 90 -5.10 9.79 1.44
C GLU A 90 -5.47 8.47 2.12
N ILE A 91 -4.88 7.36 1.70
CA ILE A 91 -5.01 6.07 2.38
C ILE A 91 -4.58 6.16 3.85
N GLU A 92 -3.43 6.77 4.14
CA GLU A 92 -2.94 6.96 5.51
C GLU A 92 -3.95 7.74 6.37
N SER A 93 -4.56 8.78 5.79
CA SER A 93 -5.61 9.56 6.44
C SER A 93 -6.83 8.69 6.78
N GLN A 94 -7.27 7.86 5.84
CA GLN A 94 -8.41 6.95 6.04
C GLN A 94 -8.12 5.88 7.10
N CYS A 95 -6.92 5.29 7.10
CA CYS A 95 -6.47 4.36 8.14
C CYS A 95 -6.50 5.03 9.52
N LYS A 96 -6.01 6.27 9.62
CA LYS A 96 -6.03 7.04 10.87
C LYS A 96 -7.44 7.39 11.34
N CYS A 97 -8.40 7.47 10.42
CA CYS A 97 -9.80 7.72 10.72
C CYS A 97 -10.61 6.46 11.02
N ASP A 98 -9.98 5.27 11.04
CA ASP A 98 -10.67 3.98 11.27
C ASP A 98 -11.78 3.71 10.23
N GLN A 99 -11.50 4.08 8.97
CA GLN A 99 -12.45 4.01 7.85
C GLN A 99 -11.89 3.27 6.64
N PHE A 100 -10.70 2.68 6.74
CA PHE A 100 -10.03 2.13 5.57
C PHE A 100 -10.63 0.79 5.13
N ALA A 101 -10.81 -0.16 6.04
CA ALA A 101 -11.36 -1.48 5.72
C ALA A 101 -12.84 -1.44 5.32
N VAL A 102 -13.53 -0.32 5.60
CA VAL A 102 -14.90 -0.06 5.14
C VAL A 102 -14.93 0.25 3.64
N LEU A 103 -13.86 0.85 3.11
CA LEU A 103 -13.76 1.32 1.74
C LEU A 103 -13.09 0.33 0.79
N THR A 104 -12.49 -0.74 1.33
CA THR A 104 -11.93 -1.85 0.57
C THR A 104 -12.89 -3.05 0.60
N PRO A 105 -14.02 -3.02 -0.12
CA PRO A 105 -14.79 -4.24 -0.30
C PRO A 105 -13.94 -5.23 -1.09
N ASN A 106 -14.07 -6.52 -0.76
CA ASN A 106 -13.58 -7.63 -1.57
C ASN A 106 -14.26 -7.60 -2.96
N GLU A 107 -13.90 -6.67 -3.83
CA GLU A 107 -14.38 -6.63 -5.20
C GLU A 107 -13.17 -6.82 -6.13
N ASN A 108 -13.07 -8.06 -6.62
CA ASN A 108 -12.55 -8.30 -7.97
C ASN A 108 -13.24 -7.32 -8.91
N ILE A 109 -12.57 -6.24 -9.29
CA ILE A 109 -12.99 -5.42 -10.41
C ILE A 109 -12.43 -6.12 -11.66
N GLY A 110 -13.29 -6.91 -12.30
CA GLY A 110 -13.10 -7.36 -13.68
C GLY A 110 -13.54 -6.29 -14.67
#